data_AF-A0A7S3ZB67-F1
#
_entry.id   AF-A0A7S3ZB67-F1
#
_cell.length_a   1.000
_cell.length_b   1.000
_cell.length_c   1.000
_cell.angle_alpha   90.00
_cell.angle_beta   90.00
_cell.angle_gamma   90.00
#
_symmetry.space_group_name_H-M   'P 1'
#
loop_
_entity.id
_entity.type
_entity.pdbx_description
1 polymer ?
#
loop_
_entity_poly.entity_id
_entity_poly.type
_entity_poly.pdbx_seq_one_letter_code
_entity_poly.pdbx_strand_id
1 'polypeptide(L)'
;SDDDDDEDDDEDAEDDEKDAGPARKRSRKRLRAGSERAAERRIEMEEEALLKGGTPESVQEFERLVVASPNSSFIWIRYIGYFITLAEVGKAREIARRALKVISFREEKEKLNVWVAYLNIENMYGTDESLHKVLSESVQFCEPFEIHRRLARIFVDTRKNDKAIKQFTLLCKKFKTHPK
;
A
#
# COMPACT_ATOMS: atom_id res chain seq x y z
N SER A 1 10.69 17.58 -35.70
CA SER A 1 11.82 16.74 -35.28
C SER A 1 11.84 16.85 -33.78
N ASP A 2 11.28 15.93 -33.00
CA ASP A 2 11.09 14.48 -33.20
C ASP A 2 9.75 14.09 -32.54
N ASP A 3 8.77 13.64 -33.32
CA ASP A 3 8.31 12.24 -33.46
C ASP A 3 7.73 11.66 -32.15
N ASP A 4 6.39 11.71 -32.10
CA ASP A 4 5.51 10.83 -31.33
C ASP A 4 5.70 9.39 -31.78
N ASP A 5 5.90 8.46 -30.84
CA ASP A 5 5.43 7.06 -30.93
C ASP A 5 5.65 6.38 -29.55
N ASP A 6 4.82 6.75 -28.58
CA ASP A 6 4.53 5.85 -27.44
C ASP A 6 3.41 4.90 -27.90
N GLU A 7 3.78 3.91 -28.70
CA GLU A 7 2.96 2.72 -28.91
C GLU A 7 3.00 1.91 -27.60
N ASP A 8 2.00 2.14 -26.74
CA ASP A 8 1.54 1.18 -25.73
C ASP A 8 1.00 -0.06 -26.46
N ASP A 9 1.91 -0.89 -26.97
CA ASP A 9 1.61 -2.24 -27.42
C ASP A 9 1.55 -3.16 -26.18
N ASP A 10 0.49 -2.97 -25.40
CA ASP A 10 0.06 -3.91 -24.37
C ASP A 10 -0.56 -5.11 -25.08
N GLU A 11 0.27 -5.87 -25.81
CA GLU A 11 -0.06 -7.21 -26.25
C GLU A 11 -0.23 -8.06 -24.99
N ASP A 12 -1.50 -8.18 -24.60
CA ASP A 12 -2.05 -9.09 -23.62
C ASP A 12 -1.79 -10.53 -24.07
N ALA A 13 -0.54 -10.96 -23.93
CA ALA A 13 -0.11 -12.32 -24.13
C ALA A 13 -0.59 -13.15 -22.94
N GLU A 14 -1.87 -13.51 -22.95
CA GLU A 14 -2.35 -14.74 -22.32
C GLU A 14 -1.69 -15.95 -23.03
N ASP A 15 -0.39 -16.13 -22.82
CA ASP A 15 0.42 -17.21 -23.38
C ASP A 15 0.44 -18.39 -22.39
N ASP A 16 -0.42 -19.36 -22.70
CA ASP A 16 -0.59 -20.70 -22.13
C ASP A 16 0.63 -21.19 -21.32
N GLU A 17 0.50 -21.22 -19.99
CA GLU A 17 1.59 -21.40 -19.02
C GLU A 17 2.35 -22.74 -19.10
N LYS A 18 1.99 -23.63 -20.02
CA LYS A 18 2.37 -25.05 -19.92
C LYS A 18 3.66 -25.45 -20.61
N ASP A 19 4.27 -24.61 -21.46
CA ASP A 19 5.51 -25.02 -22.18
C ASP A 19 6.56 -23.90 -22.40
N ALA A 20 6.84 -23.09 -21.37
CA ALA A 20 7.98 -22.17 -21.41
C ALA A 20 9.21 -22.78 -20.72
N GLY A 21 10.27 -23.04 -21.49
CA GLY A 21 11.56 -23.52 -20.98
C GLY A 21 12.19 -22.59 -19.91
N PRO A 22 13.10 -23.11 -19.06
CA PRO A 22 13.63 -22.40 -17.88
C PRO A 22 14.33 -21.08 -18.21
N ALA A 23 14.92 -20.95 -19.40
CA ALA A 23 15.54 -19.70 -19.86
C ALA A 23 14.50 -18.58 -20.14
N ARG A 24 13.39 -18.89 -20.82
CA ARG A 24 12.28 -17.93 -21.06
C ARG A 24 11.63 -17.49 -19.75
N LYS A 25 11.41 -18.41 -18.81
CA LYS A 25 10.90 -18.10 -17.46
C LYS A 25 11.81 -17.14 -16.69
N ARG A 26 13.13 -17.37 -16.71
CA ARG A 26 14.11 -16.46 -16.07
C ARG A 26 14.15 -15.08 -16.72
N SER A 27 14.05 -15.01 -18.04
CA SER A 27 14.01 -13.74 -18.78
C SER A 27 12.77 -12.92 -18.43
N ARG A 28 11.56 -13.53 -18.51
CA ARG A 28 10.29 -12.89 -18.14
C ARG A 28 10.29 -12.40 -16.68
N LYS A 29 10.85 -13.17 -15.74
CA LYS A 29 10.98 -12.74 -14.34
C LYS A 29 11.87 -11.49 -14.18
N ARG A 30 12.98 -11.41 -14.92
CA ARG A 30 13.86 -10.23 -14.89
C ARG A 30 13.19 -9.00 -15.49
N LEU A 31 12.43 -9.17 -16.57
CA LEU A 31 11.66 -8.09 -17.19
C LEU A 31 10.60 -7.55 -16.22
N ARG A 32 9.80 -8.43 -15.59
CA ARG A 32 8.81 -8.04 -14.58
C ARG A 32 9.43 -7.28 -13.42
N ALA A 33 10.50 -7.81 -12.83
CA ALA A 33 11.22 -7.14 -11.75
C ALA A 33 11.84 -5.79 -12.19
N GLY A 34 12.23 -5.65 -13.46
CA GLY A 34 12.70 -4.38 -14.03
C GLY A 34 11.58 -3.35 -14.13
N SER A 35 10.41 -3.78 -14.61
CA SER A 35 9.19 -2.96 -14.73
C SER A 35 8.68 -2.50 -13.37
N GLU A 36 8.59 -3.39 -12.38
CA GLU A 36 8.16 -3.06 -11.00
C GLU A 36 9.07 -1.99 -10.38
N ARG A 37 10.40 -2.13 -10.54
CA ARG A 37 11.36 -1.13 -10.06
C ARG A 37 11.25 0.21 -10.77
N ALA A 38 10.88 0.21 -12.06
CA ALA A 38 10.67 1.44 -12.81
C ALA A 38 9.39 2.15 -12.36
N ALA A 39 8.32 1.39 -12.14
CA ALA A 39 7.07 1.89 -11.57
C ALA A 39 7.29 2.49 -10.17
N GLU A 40 8.01 1.78 -9.29
CA GLU A 40 8.33 2.28 -7.94
C GLU A 40 9.11 3.60 -7.98
N ARG A 41 10.13 3.71 -8.85
CA ARG A 41 10.88 4.96 -9.03
C ARG A 41 10.03 6.11 -9.54
N ARG A 42 9.06 5.83 -10.41
CA ARG A 42 8.13 6.85 -10.91
C ARG A 42 7.25 7.38 -9.79
N ILE A 43 6.69 6.48 -8.97
CA ILE A 43 5.89 6.86 -7.79
C ILE A 43 6.73 7.71 -6.84
N GLU A 44 7.97 7.30 -6.53
CA GLU A 44 8.86 8.06 -5.64
C GLU A 44 9.16 9.47 -6.18
N MET A 45 9.42 9.60 -7.47
CA MET A 45 9.64 10.91 -8.11
C MET A 45 8.41 11.81 -8.05
N GLU A 46 7.21 11.27 -8.27
CA GLU A 46 5.95 12.00 -8.13
C GLU A 46 5.72 12.47 -6.69
N GLU A 47 5.99 11.61 -5.70
CA GLU A 47 5.90 11.93 -4.27
C GLU A 47 6.85 13.07 -3.88
N GLU A 48 8.09 13.04 -4.37
CA GLU A 48 9.05 14.11 -4.16
C GLU A 48 8.61 15.44 -4.79
N ALA A 49 8.03 15.39 -6.00
CA ALA A 49 7.51 16.58 -6.66
C ALA A 49 6.34 17.18 -5.86
N LEU A 50 5.45 16.34 -5.34
CA LEU A 50 4.34 16.73 -4.47
C LEU A 50 4.80 17.34 -3.16
N LEU A 51 5.88 16.82 -2.56
CA LEU A 51 6.46 17.40 -1.35
C LEU A 51 7.01 18.81 -1.58
N LYS A 52 7.52 19.11 -2.78
CA LYS A 52 8.00 20.44 -3.17
C LYS A 52 6.85 21.40 -3.53
N GLY A 53 5.75 20.87 -4.07
CA GLY A 53 4.59 21.63 -4.53
C GLY A 53 3.62 22.13 -3.44
N GLY A 54 3.88 21.80 -2.17
CA GLY A 54 3.00 22.17 -1.05
C GLY A 54 2.02 21.06 -0.63
N THR A 55 1.29 21.29 0.46
CA THR A 55 0.28 20.35 0.95
C THR A 55 -1.06 20.66 0.32
N PRO A 56 -1.75 19.69 -0.31
CA PRO A 56 -3.11 19.93 -0.79
C PRO A 56 -4.03 20.31 0.37
N GLU A 57 -4.85 21.34 0.19
CA GLU A 57 -5.68 21.93 1.26
C GLU A 57 -7.18 21.67 1.05
N SER A 58 -7.57 21.13 -0.11
CA SER A 58 -8.97 20.88 -0.45
C SER A 58 -9.22 19.46 -0.96
N VAL A 59 -10.45 19.00 -0.76
CA VAL A 59 -10.95 17.74 -1.32
C VAL A 59 -10.76 17.69 -2.83
N GLN A 60 -11.04 18.78 -3.54
CA GLN A 60 -10.94 18.86 -4.99
C GLN A 60 -9.49 18.68 -5.49
N GLU A 61 -8.50 19.17 -4.75
CA GLU A 61 -7.09 18.94 -5.07
C GLU A 61 -6.71 17.48 -4.86
N PHE A 62 -7.09 16.89 -3.73
CA PHE A 62 -6.84 15.47 -3.48
C PHE A 62 -7.50 14.59 -4.54
N GLU A 63 -8.74 14.86 -4.93
CA GLU A 63 -9.44 14.11 -5.98
C GLU A 63 -8.70 14.19 -7.33
N ARG A 64 -8.18 15.38 -7.71
CA ARG A 64 -7.34 15.49 -8.92
C ARG A 64 -6.06 14.65 -8.82
N LEU A 65 -5.40 14.68 -7.66
CA LEU A 65 -4.14 13.96 -7.45
C LEU A 65 -4.30 12.44 -7.46
N VAL A 66 -5.35 11.91 -6.81
CA VAL A 66 -5.59 10.45 -6.83
C VAL A 66 -6.07 9.94 -8.20
N VAL A 67 -6.62 10.82 -9.04
CA VAL A 67 -6.90 10.50 -10.45
C VAL A 67 -5.63 10.49 -11.28
N ALA A 68 -4.74 11.46 -11.07
CA ALA A 68 -3.46 11.53 -11.79
C ALA A 68 -2.50 10.38 -11.40
N SER A 69 -2.43 10.05 -10.12
CA SER A 69 -1.50 9.07 -9.57
C SER A 69 -2.23 8.06 -8.67
N PRO A 70 -3.10 7.19 -9.24
CA PRO A 70 -4.00 6.32 -8.48
C PRO A 70 -3.28 5.24 -7.66
N ASN A 71 -2.05 4.90 -8.02
CA ASN A 71 -1.25 3.88 -7.34
C ASN A 71 -0.37 4.44 -6.20
N SER A 72 -0.23 5.76 -6.03
CA SER A 72 0.60 6.33 -4.97
C SER A 72 -0.14 6.29 -3.62
N SER A 73 0.27 5.38 -2.74
CA SER A 73 -0.24 5.30 -1.37
C SER A 73 0.04 6.57 -0.58
N PHE A 74 1.11 7.31 -0.88
CA PHE A 74 1.40 8.59 -0.25
C PHE A 74 0.26 9.61 -0.41
N ILE A 75 -0.26 9.79 -1.64
CA ILE A 75 -1.37 10.71 -1.89
C ILE A 75 -2.62 10.25 -1.13
N TRP A 76 -2.94 8.96 -1.21
CA TRP A 76 -4.07 8.38 -0.49
C TRP A 76 -3.95 8.56 1.02
N ILE A 77 -2.78 8.33 1.61
CA ILE A 77 -2.51 8.46 3.05
C ILE A 77 -2.59 9.91 3.49
N ARG A 78 -2.09 10.86 2.69
CA ARG A 78 -2.27 12.29 2.96
C ARG A 78 -3.73 12.69 2.90
N TYR A 79 -4.49 12.14 1.95
CA TYR A 79 -5.92 12.41 1.85
C TYR A 79 -6.72 11.84 3.04
N ILE A 80 -6.37 10.64 3.50
CA ILE A 80 -6.86 10.08 4.77
C ILE A 80 -6.51 11.04 5.93
N GLY A 81 -5.25 11.47 6.01
CA GLY A 81 -4.74 12.38 7.03
C GLY A 81 -5.51 13.71 7.07
N TYR A 82 -5.84 14.28 5.92
CA TYR A 82 -6.66 15.48 5.80
C TYR A 82 -8.00 15.32 6.55
N PHE A 83 -8.74 14.24 6.29
CA PHE A 83 -9.99 13.98 7.01
C PHE A 83 -9.79 13.69 8.50
N ILE A 84 -8.66 13.09 8.90
CA ILE A 84 -8.32 12.94 10.33
C ILE A 84 -8.11 14.31 10.99
N THR A 85 -7.45 15.27 10.34
CA THR A 85 -7.27 16.63 10.89
C THR A 85 -8.59 17.39 11.06
N LEU A 86 -9.59 17.07 10.23
CA LEU A 86 -10.95 17.60 10.33
C LEU A 86 -11.83 16.82 11.32
N ALA A 87 -11.27 15.84 12.03
CA ALA A 87 -12.00 14.90 12.90
C ALA A 87 -13.09 14.09 12.18
N GLU A 88 -13.07 14.01 10.84
CA GLU A 88 -14.00 13.24 10.03
C GLU A 88 -13.49 11.80 9.82
N VAL A 89 -13.37 11.06 10.92
CA VAL A 89 -12.82 9.68 10.91
C VAL A 89 -13.62 8.74 9.98
N GLY A 90 -14.94 8.94 9.88
CA GLY A 90 -15.79 8.17 8.96
C GLY A 90 -15.33 8.28 7.50
N LYS A 91 -15.11 9.51 7.02
CA LYS A 91 -14.60 9.75 5.67
C LYS A 91 -13.17 9.24 5.49
N ALA A 92 -12.32 9.38 6.51
CA ALA A 92 -10.97 8.80 6.46
C ALA A 92 -10.99 7.27 6.22
N ARG A 93 -11.93 6.54 6.85
CA ARG A 93 -12.13 5.10 6.58
C ARG A 93 -12.64 4.84 5.17
N GLU A 94 -13.55 5.66 4.66
CA GLU A 94 -14.08 5.55 3.29
C GLU A 94 -12.97 5.74 2.25
N ILE A 95 -12.11 6.75 2.41
CA ILE A 95 -10.97 7.00 1.54
C ILE A 95 -9.97 5.84 1.61
N ALA A 96 -9.67 5.29 2.80
CA ALA A 96 -8.80 4.12 2.92
C ALA A 96 -9.36 2.90 2.16
N ARG A 97 -10.67 2.62 2.31
CA ARG A 97 -11.33 1.53 1.57
C ARG A 97 -11.34 1.78 0.07
N ARG A 98 -11.49 3.04 -0.37
CA ARG A 98 -11.42 3.41 -1.79
C ARG A 98 -10.03 3.20 -2.35
N ALA A 99 -8.99 3.65 -1.65
CA ALA A 99 -7.60 3.46 -2.02
C ALA A 99 -7.26 1.96 -2.24
N LEU A 100 -7.68 1.09 -1.33
CA LEU A 100 -7.47 -0.36 -1.45
C LEU A 100 -8.13 -1.01 -2.68
N LYS A 101 -9.21 -0.40 -3.20
CA LYS A 101 -9.90 -0.83 -4.43
C LYS A 101 -9.25 -0.25 -5.69
N VAL A 102 -8.75 0.98 -5.62
CA VAL A 102 -8.21 1.71 -6.78
C VAL A 102 -6.76 1.32 -7.07
N ILE A 103 -5.93 1.19 -6.02
CA ILE A 103 -4.53 0.79 -6.18
C ILE A 103 -4.48 -0.62 -6.79
N SER A 104 -3.67 -0.77 -7.84
CA SER A 104 -3.46 -2.03 -8.52
C SER A 104 -2.99 -3.12 -7.55
N PHE A 105 -3.47 -4.34 -7.74
CA PHE A 105 -3.01 -5.48 -6.94
C PHE A 105 -1.53 -5.81 -7.17
N ARG A 106 -0.96 -5.35 -8.30
CA ARG A 106 0.48 -5.48 -8.60
C ARG A 106 1.34 -4.59 -7.70
N GLU A 107 0.77 -3.52 -7.16
CA GLU A 107 1.45 -2.56 -6.28
C GLU A 107 1.32 -2.99 -4.81
N GLU A 108 1.90 -4.15 -4.47
CA GLU A 108 1.77 -4.76 -3.15
C GLU A 108 2.26 -3.86 -2.01
N LYS A 109 3.36 -3.13 -2.25
CA LYS A 109 3.93 -2.16 -1.30
C LYS A 109 2.96 -1.02 -1.02
N GLU A 110 2.33 -0.48 -2.05
CA GLU A 110 1.38 0.62 -1.95
C GLU A 110 0.12 0.16 -1.20
N LYS A 111 -0.39 -1.04 -1.50
CA LYS A 111 -1.49 -1.64 -0.72
C LYS A 111 -1.13 -1.86 0.74
N LEU A 112 0.07 -2.38 1.02
CA LEU A 112 0.54 -2.56 2.39
C LEU A 112 0.56 -1.23 3.14
N ASN A 113 1.06 -0.16 2.52
CA ASN A 113 1.08 1.17 3.14
C ASN A 113 -0.33 1.66 3.49
N VAL A 114 -1.31 1.49 2.60
CA VAL A 114 -2.71 1.86 2.86
C VAL A 114 -3.33 1.00 3.96
N TRP A 115 -3.06 -0.31 3.99
CA TRP A 115 -3.52 -1.17 5.09
C TRP A 115 -2.95 -0.74 6.43
N VAL A 116 -1.66 -0.39 6.48
CA VAL A 116 -1.02 0.14 7.69
C VAL A 116 -1.65 1.46 8.13
N ALA A 117 -1.96 2.36 7.18
CA ALA A 117 -2.71 3.58 7.48
C ALA A 117 -4.12 3.25 8.01
N TYR A 118 -4.80 2.26 7.45
CA TYR A 118 -6.13 1.88 7.92
C TYR A 118 -6.09 1.28 9.34
N LEU A 119 -5.09 0.43 9.63
CA LEU A 119 -4.83 -0.08 10.99
C LEU A 119 -4.52 1.05 11.97
N ASN A 120 -3.80 2.10 11.55
CA ASN A 120 -3.56 3.28 12.37
C ASN A 120 -4.86 4.00 12.73
N ILE A 121 -5.76 4.18 11.77
CA ILE A 121 -7.08 4.80 12.01
C ILE A 121 -7.84 4.01 13.07
N GLU A 122 -7.98 2.68 12.90
CA GLU A 122 -8.76 1.89 13.86
C GLU A 122 -8.08 1.73 15.21
N ASN A 123 -6.74 1.73 15.26
CA ASN A 123 -6.02 1.73 16.51
C ASN A 123 -6.22 3.05 17.27
N MET A 124 -6.24 4.21 16.60
CA MET A 124 -6.35 5.51 17.26
C MET A 124 -7.80 5.92 17.54
N TYR A 125 -8.73 5.61 16.64
CA TYR A 125 -10.09 6.15 16.62
C TYR A 125 -11.19 5.08 16.47
N GLY A 126 -10.81 3.81 16.43
CA GLY A 126 -11.74 2.67 16.36
C GLY A 126 -11.88 1.94 17.70
N THR A 127 -12.49 0.76 17.62
CA THR A 127 -12.57 -0.22 18.72
C THR A 127 -11.64 -1.40 18.46
N ASP A 128 -11.39 -2.20 19.49
CA ASP A 128 -10.61 -3.44 19.34
C ASP A 128 -11.27 -4.42 18.35
N GLU A 129 -12.61 -4.47 18.25
CA GLU A 129 -13.27 -5.30 17.23
C GLU A 129 -13.01 -4.77 15.82
N SER A 130 -13.13 -3.45 15.61
CA SER A 130 -12.88 -2.84 14.30
C SER A 130 -11.43 -3.02 13.84
N LEU A 131 -10.48 -2.85 14.76
CA LEU A 131 -9.05 -3.08 14.50
C LEU A 131 -8.79 -4.55 14.15
N HIS A 132 -9.38 -5.48 14.90
CA HIS A 132 -9.26 -6.91 14.61
C HIS A 132 -9.86 -7.29 13.26
N LYS A 133 -10.98 -6.66 12.88
CA LYS A 133 -11.60 -6.86 11.55
C LYS A 133 -10.65 -6.40 10.43
N VAL A 134 -10.10 -5.19 10.52
CA VAL A 134 -9.14 -4.68 9.53
C VAL A 134 -7.87 -5.54 9.50
N LEU A 135 -7.38 -6.00 10.65
CA LEU A 135 -6.25 -6.92 10.71
C LEU A 135 -6.56 -8.23 9.97
N SER A 136 -7.71 -8.85 10.25
CA SER A 136 -8.16 -10.09 9.61
C SER A 136 -8.33 -9.96 8.10
N GLU A 137 -8.83 -8.81 7.63
CA GLU A 137 -8.90 -8.50 6.20
C GLU A 137 -7.50 -8.32 5.61
N SER A 138 -6.63 -7.51 6.23
CA SER A 138 -5.30 -7.20 5.67
C SER A 138 -4.38 -8.41 5.51
N VAL A 139 -4.42 -9.39 6.42
CA VAL A 139 -3.62 -10.62 6.31
C VAL A 139 -4.07 -11.58 5.19
N GLN A 140 -5.23 -11.33 4.57
CA GLN A 140 -5.68 -12.07 3.38
C GLN A 140 -5.09 -11.50 2.08
N PHE A 141 -4.68 -10.22 2.09
CA PHE A 141 -4.19 -9.51 0.91
C PHE A 141 -2.69 -9.21 0.96
N CYS A 142 -2.10 -9.23 2.15
CA CYS A 142 -0.69 -8.93 2.38
C CYS A 142 -0.02 -10.04 3.19
N GLU A 143 1.30 -10.13 3.09
CA GLU A 143 2.10 -11.08 3.86
C GLU A 143 1.81 -10.96 5.37
N PRO A 144 1.30 -12.04 6.02
CA PRO A 144 0.85 -11.97 7.40
C PRO A 144 1.92 -11.49 8.37
N PHE A 145 3.17 -11.93 8.19
CA PHE A 145 4.28 -11.51 9.06
C PHE A 145 4.48 -10.00 9.02
N GLU A 146 4.49 -9.40 7.84
CA GLU A 146 4.73 -7.97 7.65
C GLU A 146 3.60 -7.14 8.26
N ILE A 147 2.34 -7.53 8.04
CA ILE A 147 1.19 -6.88 8.68
C ILE A 147 1.27 -6.94 10.21
N HIS A 148 1.51 -8.13 10.78
CA HIS A 148 1.61 -8.29 12.22
C HIS A 148 2.79 -7.49 12.80
N ARG A 149 3.92 -7.43 12.09
CA ARG A 149 5.10 -6.63 12.47
C ARG A 149 4.80 -5.13 12.45
N ARG A 150 4.12 -4.64 11.41
CA ARG A 150 3.68 -3.25 11.31
C ARG A 150 2.71 -2.90 12.44
N LEU A 151 1.73 -3.76 12.73
CA LEU A 151 0.79 -3.54 13.83
C LEU A 151 1.49 -3.50 15.21
N ALA A 152 2.49 -4.35 15.44
CA ALA A 152 3.28 -4.30 16.68
C ALA A 152 3.97 -2.94 16.82
N ARG A 153 4.54 -2.41 15.74
CA ARG A 153 5.15 -1.07 15.70
C ARG A 153 4.12 0.03 15.95
N ILE A 154 2.93 -0.04 15.34
CA ILE A 154 1.82 0.90 15.61
C ILE A 154 1.50 0.95 17.12
N PHE A 155 1.42 -0.20 17.79
CA PHE A 155 1.18 -0.23 19.23
C PHE A 155 2.30 0.43 20.05
N VAL A 156 3.56 0.27 19.65
CA VAL A 156 4.70 0.97 20.26
C VAL A 156 4.57 2.48 20.07
N ASP A 157 4.36 2.93 18.84
CA ASP A 157 4.30 4.34 18.48
C ASP A 157 3.13 5.05 19.20
N THR A 158 2.03 4.32 19.42
CA THR A 158 0.84 4.80 20.15
C THR A 158 0.88 4.53 21.66
N ARG A 159 2.04 4.11 22.20
CA ARG A 159 2.29 3.84 23.64
C ARG A 159 1.39 2.77 24.26
N LYS A 160 0.82 1.87 23.46
CA LYS A 160 0.02 0.71 23.90
C LYS A 160 0.92 -0.49 24.19
N ASN A 161 1.83 -0.35 25.15
CA ASN A 161 2.92 -1.29 25.41
C ASN A 161 2.45 -2.73 25.66
N ASP A 162 1.37 -2.93 26.42
CA ASP A 162 0.84 -4.27 26.68
C ASP A 162 0.36 -4.98 25.41
N LYS A 163 -0.28 -4.24 24.51
CA LYS A 163 -0.72 -4.77 23.21
C LYS A 163 0.49 -5.04 22.31
N ALA A 164 1.49 -4.16 22.32
CA ALA A 164 2.74 -4.36 21.59
C ALA A 164 3.48 -5.64 22.05
N ILE A 165 3.65 -5.85 23.36
CA ILE A 165 4.31 -7.03 23.92
C ILE A 165 3.56 -8.32 23.54
N LYS A 166 2.23 -8.32 23.64
CA LYS A 166 1.39 -9.46 23.20
C LYS A 166 1.59 -9.74 21.72
N GLN A 167 1.61 -8.70 20.88
CA GLN A 167 1.80 -8.85 19.44
C GLN A 167 3.20 -9.36 19.08
N PHE A 168 4.26 -8.84 19.71
CA PHE A 168 5.61 -9.35 19.50
C PHE A 168 5.78 -10.80 19.99
N THR A 169 5.14 -11.15 21.11
CA THR A 169 5.12 -12.54 21.60
C THR A 169 4.45 -13.47 20.59
N LEU A 170 3.33 -13.04 20.00
CA LEU A 170 2.65 -13.78 18.94
C LEU A 170 3.57 -13.94 17.72
N LEU A 171 4.23 -12.87 17.29
CA LEU A 171 5.17 -12.90 16.16
C LEU A 171 6.29 -13.92 16.39
N CYS A 172 6.96 -13.86 17.54
CA CYS A 172 8.03 -14.78 17.91
C CYS A 172 7.55 -16.24 18.01
N LYS A 173 6.29 -16.48 18.39
CA LYS A 173 5.73 -17.84 18.49
C LYS A 173 5.30 -18.41 17.14
N LYS A 174 4.62 -17.59 16.33
CA LYS A 174 3.97 -18.00 15.08
C LYS A 174 4.93 -18.01 13.89
N PHE A 175 5.97 -17.18 13.91
CA PHE A 175 6.89 -16.99 12.78
C PHE A 175 8.35 -17.34 13.14
N LYS A 176 8.55 -18.36 13.98
CA LYS A 176 9.88 -18.80 14.49
C LYS A 176 10.92 -19.09 13.40
N THR A 177 10.48 -19.47 12.21
CA THR A 177 11.32 -19.87 11.07
C THR A 177 11.27 -18.87 9.92
N HIS A 178 10.67 -17.68 10.11
CA HIS A 178 10.64 -16.69 9.05
C HIS A 178 12.07 -16.19 8.78
N PRO A 179 12.58 -16.26 7.54
CA PRO A 179 13.89 -15.75 7.21
C PRO A 179 14.00 -14.27 7.57
N LYS A 180 15.17 -13.88 8.07
CA LYS A 180 15.52 -12.48 8.38
C LYS A 180 15.59 -11.63 7.12
#